data_AF-A0A1D1VC07-F1
#
_entry.id   AF-A0A1D1VC07-F1
#
_cell.length_a   1.000
_cell.length_b   1.000
_cell.length_c   1.000
_cell.angle_alpha   90.00
_cell.angle_beta   90.00
_cell.angle_gamma   90.00
#
_symmetry.space_group_name_H-M   'P 1'
#
loop_
_entity.id
_entity.type
_entity.pdbx_description
1 polymer ?
#
loop_
_entity_poly.entity_id
_entity_poly.type
_entity_poly.pdbx_seq_one_letter_code
_entity_poly.pdbx_strand_id
1 'polypeptide(L)'
;MFPKFNVKRRNILDHMNGSYLANCRYHPVSDPLCPIFVLKDLLTLAGEDYKAISKRGGVMGFVIEWNCNLDMSVENCLPVYSFRRMDNKDDKLAKGWNFRYAHYWTDQNGIQRRTMLKAHGIRFVFNVYGRAGRFSAVVFAMNLGSGIGLLGIATILCDFVLLHCLKNRDTFSEFKFVRLESKALRRGSRAPPTLRDEQSDMDGDTISALSPGRKLLLAQNQVYRPYNNDQIQTAIDDVDCKDAVFSPRTFKTPE
;
A
#
# COMPACT_ATOMS: atom_id res chain seq x y z
N MET A 1 -5.14 -15.57 16.93
CA MET A 1 -5.67 -16.54 15.93
C MET A 1 -5.75 -15.81 14.60
N PHE A 2 -5.29 -16.43 13.52
CA PHE A 2 -5.35 -15.88 12.17
C PHE A 2 -6.25 -16.75 11.29
N PRO A 3 -7.59 -16.51 11.27
CA PRO A 3 -8.55 -17.40 10.62
C PRO A 3 -8.30 -17.57 9.11
N LYS A 4 -7.92 -16.49 8.43
CA LYS A 4 -7.62 -16.49 6.99
C LYS A 4 -6.54 -17.51 6.59
N PHE A 5 -5.59 -17.78 7.49
CA PHE A 5 -4.48 -18.70 7.26
C PHE A 5 -4.64 -20.02 8.02
N ASN A 6 -5.75 -20.20 8.75
CA ASN A 6 -5.99 -21.33 9.65
C ASN A 6 -4.88 -21.56 10.70
N VAL A 7 -4.24 -20.48 11.18
CA VAL A 7 -3.17 -20.56 12.18
C VAL A 7 -3.70 -20.18 13.57
N LYS A 8 -3.52 -21.07 14.54
CA LYS A 8 -3.80 -20.84 15.96
C LYS A 8 -2.51 -20.92 16.75
N ARG A 9 -2.26 -19.92 17.59
CA ARG A 9 -1.09 -19.84 18.48
C ARG A 9 -1.53 -19.42 19.88
N ARG A 10 -0.75 -19.84 20.86
CA ARG A 10 -0.89 -19.52 22.28
C ARG A 10 0.43 -18.96 22.79
N ASN A 11 0.38 -18.21 23.88
CA ASN A 11 1.56 -17.65 24.53
C ASN A 11 2.36 -18.68 25.36
N ILE A 12 1.75 -19.81 25.73
CA ILE A 12 2.45 -20.97 26.29
C ILE A 12 2.89 -21.83 25.11
N LEU A 13 4.20 -21.91 24.90
CA LEU A 13 4.81 -22.69 23.83
C LEU A 13 4.87 -24.17 24.20
N ASP A 14 4.86 -25.04 23.20
CA ASP A 14 4.73 -26.50 23.43
C ASP A 14 5.96 -27.11 24.12
N HIS A 15 7.13 -26.44 24.07
CA HIS A 15 8.34 -26.84 24.80
C HIS A 15 8.37 -26.37 26.27
N MET A 16 7.39 -25.56 26.71
CA MET A 16 7.32 -25.07 28.09
C MET A 16 6.68 -26.11 29.01
N ASN A 17 7.42 -26.54 30.02
CA ASN A 17 6.97 -27.52 31.00
C ASN A 17 6.35 -26.87 32.24
N GLY A 18 5.58 -27.64 33.02
CA GLY A 18 4.99 -27.17 34.28
C GLY A 18 6.02 -26.63 35.29
N SER A 19 7.19 -27.28 35.37
CA SER A 19 8.30 -26.83 36.23
C SER A 19 8.86 -25.47 35.81
N TYR A 20 8.87 -25.17 34.50
CA TYR A 20 9.25 -23.85 34.01
C TYR A 20 8.19 -22.82 34.39
N LEU A 21 6.90 -23.09 34.15
CA LEU A 21 5.81 -22.16 34.45
C LEU A 21 5.67 -21.82 35.94
N ALA A 22 6.09 -22.70 36.85
CA ALA A 22 6.09 -22.41 38.28
C ALA A 22 7.15 -21.35 38.66
N ASN A 23 8.32 -21.41 38.02
CA ASN A 23 9.51 -20.67 38.43
C ASN A 23 9.83 -19.47 37.54
N CYS A 24 9.39 -19.49 36.27
CA CYS A 24 9.69 -18.43 35.33
C CYS A 24 9.08 -17.11 35.79
N ARG A 25 9.76 -16.02 35.51
CA ARG A 25 9.26 -14.66 35.69
C ARG A 25 9.61 -13.88 34.45
N TYR A 26 8.62 -13.21 33.89
CA TYR A 26 8.82 -12.41 32.69
C TYR A 26 9.92 -11.38 32.88
N HIS A 27 10.82 -11.30 31.92
CA HIS A 27 11.80 -10.24 31.83
C HIS A 27 12.07 -9.92 30.36
N PRO A 28 12.12 -8.65 29.95
CA PRO A 28 12.17 -8.27 28.53
C PRO A 28 13.39 -8.81 27.76
N VAL A 29 14.47 -9.15 28.47
CA VAL A 29 15.72 -9.65 27.88
C VAL A 29 16.00 -11.12 28.22
N SER A 30 16.07 -11.48 29.50
CA SER A 30 16.42 -12.84 29.94
C SER A 30 15.33 -13.89 29.71
N ASP A 31 14.05 -13.55 29.88
CA ASP A 31 12.95 -14.49 29.67
C ASP A 31 11.69 -13.78 29.13
N PRO A 32 11.72 -13.35 27.84
CA PRO A 32 10.66 -12.55 27.25
C PRO A 32 9.40 -13.37 26.92
N LEU A 33 9.49 -14.70 26.96
CA LEU A 33 8.38 -15.59 26.59
C LEU A 33 7.60 -16.10 27.80
N CYS A 34 8.12 -15.94 29.02
CA CYS A 34 7.43 -16.35 30.24
C CYS A 34 6.10 -15.60 30.40
N PRO A 35 4.97 -16.31 30.60
CA PRO A 35 3.65 -15.72 30.77
C PRO A 35 3.32 -15.33 32.23
N ILE A 36 4.28 -15.39 33.15
CA ILE A 36 4.10 -15.08 34.57
C ILE A 36 4.72 -13.72 34.88
N PHE A 37 3.88 -12.76 35.25
CA PHE A 37 4.27 -11.35 35.44
C PHE A 37 4.17 -10.95 36.91
N VAL A 38 5.20 -10.27 37.41
CA VAL A 38 5.18 -9.65 38.72
C VAL A 38 4.64 -8.22 38.59
N LEU A 39 3.63 -7.88 39.40
CA LEU A 39 2.95 -6.57 39.35
C LEU A 39 3.94 -5.39 39.45
N LYS A 40 4.91 -5.48 40.35
CA LYS A 40 5.92 -4.44 40.57
C LYS A 40 6.77 -4.19 39.32
N ASP A 41 7.23 -5.27 38.70
CA ASP A 41 8.10 -5.20 37.52
C ASP A 41 7.32 -4.68 36.31
N LEU A 42 6.07 -5.13 36.15
CA LEU A 42 5.17 -4.64 35.10
C LEU A 42 4.97 -3.12 35.19
N LEU A 43 4.71 -2.60 36.40
CA LEU A 43 4.54 -1.16 36.62
C LEU A 43 5.83 -0.39 36.36
N THR A 44 6.97 -0.95 36.77
CA THR A 44 8.29 -0.36 36.54
C THR A 44 8.60 -0.29 35.04
N LEU A 45 8.31 -1.35 34.28
CA LEU A 45 8.43 -1.40 32.83
C LEU A 45 7.51 -0.41 32.12
N ALA A 46 6.35 -0.10 32.71
CA ALA A 46 5.45 0.94 32.22
C ALA A 46 5.83 2.36 32.66
N GLY A 47 6.91 2.53 33.44
CA GLY A 47 7.36 3.82 33.96
C GLY A 47 6.51 4.38 35.11
N GLU A 48 5.77 3.53 35.81
CA GLU A 48 4.84 3.92 36.89
C GLU A 48 5.35 3.48 38.27
N ASP A 49 5.12 4.33 39.29
CA ASP A 49 5.44 4.00 40.68
C ASP A 49 4.32 3.19 41.35
N TYR A 50 4.70 2.06 41.94
CA TYR A 50 3.77 1.16 42.65
C TYR A 50 3.04 1.85 43.79
N LYS A 51 3.72 2.69 44.58
CA LYS A 51 3.12 3.34 45.76
C LYS A 51 2.12 4.42 45.35
N ALA A 52 2.38 5.14 44.26
CA ALA A 52 1.48 6.13 43.71
C ALA A 52 0.20 5.50 43.13
N ILE A 53 0.34 4.46 42.30
CA ILE A 53 -0.79 3.83 41.62
C ILE A 53 -1.66 2.99 42.57
N SER A 54 -1.07 2.33 43.58
CA SER A 54 -1.84 1.54 44.56
C SER A 54 -2.78 2.40 45.43
N LYS A 55 -2.40 3.66 45.71
CA LYS A 55 -3.23 4.57 46.51
C LYS A 55 -4.45 5.11 45.77
N ARG A 56 -4.27 5.48 44.49
CA ARG A 56 -5.31 6.15 43.70
C ARG A 56 -6.07 5.19 42.78
N GLY A 57 -5.46 4.06 42.46
CA GLY A 57 -5.84 3.20 41.36
C GLY A 57 -5.38 3.75 40.01
N GLY A 58 -5.52 2.94 38.97
CA GLY A 58 -5.20 3.33 37.60
C GLY A 58 -5.65 2.27 36.61
N VAL A 59 -5.53 2.57 35.32
CA VAL A 59 -5.88 1.65 34.25
C VAL A 59 -4.63 1.34 33.45
N MET A 60 -4.16 0.10 33.53
CA MET A 60 -2.96 -0.37 32.85
C MET A 60 -3.33 -1.17 31.60
N GLY A 61 -2.71 -0.81 30.49
CA GLY A 61 -2.74 -1.54 29.24
C GLY A 61 -1.70 -2.64 29.25
N PHE A 62 -2.17 -3.87 29.07
CA PHE A 62 -1.34 -5.04 28.84
C PHE A 62 -1.43 -5.38 27.36
N VAL A 63 -0.38 -5.08 26.60
CA VAL A 63 -0.38 -5.22 25.15
C VAL A 63 0.36 -6.50 24.77
N ILE A 64 -0.29 -7.35 23.97
CA ILE A 64 0.29 -8.57 23.42
C ILE A 64 0.24 -8.46 21.91
N GLU A 65 1.40 -8.25 21.30
CA GLU A 65 1.53 -8.11 19.86
C GLU A 65 1.99 -9.41 19.21
N TRP A 66 1.29 -9.82 18.16
CA TRP A 66 1.64 -10.96 17.32
C TRP A 66 1.92 -10.49 15.89
N ASN A 67 3.16 -10.14 15.58
CA ASN A 67 3.57 -9.78 14.22
C ASN A 67 4.29 -10.97 13.56
N CYS A 68 3.57 -11.70 12.72
CA CYS A 68 3.99 -13.01 12.25
C CYS A 68 4.14 -13.05 10.74
N ASN A 69 5.33 -13.43 10.27
CA ASN A 69 5.54 -13.83 8.90
C ASN A 69 5.30 -15.33 8.75
N LEU A 70 4.18 -15.71 8.13
CA LEU A 70 3.76 -17.10 7.92
C LEU A 70 4.41 -17.75 6.69
N ASP A 71 5.26 -17.03 5.96
CA ASP A 71 6.13 -17.64 4.94
C ASP A 71 7.30 -18.39 5.57
N MET A 72 7.67 -17.99 6.80
CA MET A 72 8.60 -18.70 7.66
C MET A 72 7.86 -19.75 8.51
N SER A 73 8.59 -20.43 9.40
CA SER A 73 7.96 -21.33 10.37
C SER A 73 6.95 -20.59 11.25
N VAL A 74 5.79 -21.21 11.45
CA VAL A 74 4.75 -20.78 12.38
C VAL A 74 5.25 -20.71 13.83
N GLU A 75 6.33 -21.42 14.16
CA GLU A 75 6.96 -21.39 15.49
C GLU A 75 7.63 -20.05 15.79
N ASN A 76 8.12 -19.34 14.76
CA ASN A 76 8.75 -18.03 14.89
C ASN A 76 7.72 -16.91 15.15
N CYS A 77 6.43 -17.22 15.06
CA CYS A 77 5.35 -16.34 15.49
C CYS A 77 5.29 -16.37 17.02
N LEU A 78 5.98 -15.41 17.64
CA LEU A 78 6.09 -15.26 19.10
C LEU A 78 5.44 -13.95 19.57
N PRO A 79 4.87 -13.92 20.79
CA PRO A 79 4.27 -12.72 21.33
C PRO A 79 5.32 -11.72 21.79
N VAL A 80 5.06 -10.44 21.57
CA VAL A 80 5.81 -9.34 22.18
C VAL A 80 4.92 -8.64 23.19
N TYR A 81 5.41 -8.51 24.42
CA TYR A 81 4.67 -7.88 25.52
C TYR A 81 5.10 -6.43 25.70
N SER A 82 4.14 -5.53 25.85
CA SER A 82 4.39 -4.16 26.27
C SER A 82 3.35 -3.68 27.27
N PHE A 83 3.76 -2.76 28.13
CA PHE A 83 2.94 -2.26 29.24
C PHE A 83 2.90 -0.75 29.18
N ARG A 84 1.71 -0.19 29.33
CA ARG A 84 1.53 1.26 29.36
C ARG A 84 0.37 1.63 30.25
N ARG A 85 0.42 2.81 30.85
CA ARG A 85 -0.75 3.39 31.49
C ARG A 85 -1.72 3.92 30.43
N MET A 86 -3.02 3.70 30.61
CA MET A 86 -4.06 4.17 29.67
C MET A 86 -4.91 5.29 30.24
N ASP A 87 -5.01 5.42 31.57
CA ASP A 87 -5.63 6.59 32.19
C ASP A 87 -4.65 7.76 32.25
N ASN A 88 -5.17 8.99 32.13
CA ASN A 88 -4.35 10.18 32.25
C ASN A 88 -4.09 10.49 33.73
N LYS A 89 -2.82 10.47 34.13
CA LYS A 89 -2.40 10.73 35.52
C LYS A 89 -2.55 12.20 35.93
N ASP A 90 -2.55 13.12 34.95
CA ASP A 90 -2.48 14.56 35.13
C ASP A 90 -3.85 15.24 35.14
N ASP A 91 -4.93 14.46 35.03
CA ASP A 91 -6.29 14.98 35.06
C ASP A 91 -6.58 15.73 36.38
N LYS A 92 -7.21 16.90 36.28
CA LYS A 92 -7.51 17.76 37.44
C LYS A 92 -8.57 17.15 38.36
N LEU A 93 -9.51 16.40 37.80
CA LEU A 93 -10.62 15.75 38.48
C LEU A 93 -10.53 14.23 38.30
N ALA A 94 -10.98 13.46 39.29
CA ALA A 94 -11.03 12.00 39.26
C ALA A 94 -9.69 11.31 38.94
N LYS A 95 -8.60 11.72 39.63
CA LYS A 95 -7.28 11.09 39.50
C LYS A 95 -7.31 9.60 39.87
N GLY A 96 -6.99 8.74 38.92
CA GLY A 96 -6.88 7.29 39.10
C GLY A 96 -8.19 6.54 38.84
N TRP A 97 -8.28 5.31 39.35
CA TRP A 97 -9.40 4.41 39.11
C TRP A 97 -10.03 3.92 40.41
N ASN A 98 -11.34 4.14 40.57
CA ASN A 98 -12.10 3.67 41.71
C ASN A 98 -13.53 3.30 41.31
N PHE A 99 -14.13 2.38 42.06
CA PHE A 99 -15.54 2.03 41.90
C PHE A 99 -16.17 1.76 43.26
N ARG A 100 -17.50 1.90 43.32
CA ARG A 100 -18.29 1.62 44.52
C ARG A 100 -19.23 0.46 44.27
N TYR A 101 -19.32 -0.43 45.24
CA TYR A 101 -20.30 -1.52 45.25
C TYR A 101 -20.85 -1.68 46.67
N ALA A 102 -21.98 -2.35 46.81
CA ALA A 102 -22.62 -2.53 48.11
C ALA A 102 -23.02 -3.98 48.31
N HIS A 103 -22.75 -4.51 49.51
CA HIS A 103 -23.30 -5.77 49.98
C HIS A 103 -24.56 -5.49 50.77
N TYR A 104 -25.67 -6.05 50.31
CA TYR A 104 -26.98 -5.91 50.95
C TYR A 104 -27.21 -7.10 51.88
N TRP A 105 -27.71 -6.84 53.07
CA TRP A 105 -28.01 -7.86 54.07
C TRP A 105 -29.16 -7.41 54.95
N THR A 106 -29.87 -8.35 55.54
CA THR A 106 -30.99 -8.08 56.44
C THR A 106 -30.56 -8.37 57.87
N ASP A 107 -30.81 -7.43 58.77
CA ASP A 107 -30.49 -7.59 60.19
C ASP A 107 -31.46 -8.56 60.90
N GLN A 108 -31.11 -8.98 62.12
CA GLN A 108 -31.96 -9.85 62.96
C GLN A 108 -33.36 -9.27 63.21
N ASN A 109 -33.49 -7.93 63.13
CA ASN A 109 -34.75 -7.20 63.26
C ASN A 109 -35.55 -7.09 61.95
N GLY A 110 -35.16 -7.78 60.87
CA GLY A 110 -35.84 -7.72 59.57
C GLY A 110 -35.58 -6.44 58.76
N ILE A 111 -34.72 -5.53 59.25
CA ILE A 111 -34.39 -4.26 58.59
C ILE A 111 -33.34 -4.51 57.50
N GLN A 112 -33.61 -4.05 56.28
CA GLN A 112 -32.64 -4.09 55.20
C GLN A 112 -31.52 -3.08 55.41
N ARG A 113 -30.27 -3.55 55.39
CA ARG A 113 -29.06 -2.73 55.48
C ARG A 113 -28.13 -3.00 54.31
N ARG A 114 -27.16 -2.09 54.12
CA ARG A 114 -26.09 -2.27 53.15
C ARG A 114 -24.76 -1.79 53.69
N THR A 115 -23.70 -2.52 53.37
CA THR A 115 -22.32 -2.09 53.55
C THR A 115 -21.82 -1.58 52.21
N MET A 116 -21.58 -0.27 52.08
CA MET A 116 -21.04 0.34 50.86
C MET A 116 -19.52 0.35 50.92
N LEU A 117 -18.88 -0.23 49.91
CA LEU A 117 -17.43 -0.26 49.77
C LEU A 117 -17.02 0.64 48.60
N LYS A 118 -15.95 1.41 48.81
CA LYS A 118 -15.25 2.15 47.76
C LYS A 118 -13.88 1.51 47.57
N ALA A 119 -13.69 0.85 46.44
CA ALA A 119 -12.44 0.18 46.12
C ALA A 119 -11.58 1.05 45.19
N HIS A 120 -10.30 1.14 45.53
CA HIS A 120 -9.25 1.73 44.69
C HIS A 120 -8.34 0.59 44.24
N GLY A 121 -8.03 0.53 42.95
CA GLY A 121 -7.26 -0.57 42.42
C GLY A 121 -6.80 -0.36 40.99
N ILE A 122 -5.99 -1.29 40.52
CA ILE A 122 -5.43 -1.27 39.17
C ILE A 122 -6.31 -2.15 38.29
N ARG A 123 -6.82 -1.58 37.21
CA ARG A 123 -7.56 -2.34 36.19
C ARG A 123 -6.62 -2.66 35.03
N PHE A 124 -6.41 -3.94 34.75
CA PHE A 124 -5.70 -4.38 33.55
C PHE A 124 -6.66 -4.52 32.38
N VAL A 125 -6.30 -3.94 31.23
CA VAL A 125 -6.98 -4.20 29.96
C VAL A 125 -5.99 -4.90 29.05
N PHE A 126 -6.31 -6.15 28.71
CA PHE A 126 -5.53 -6.95 27.78
C PHE A 126 -5.90 -6.55 26.36
N ASN A 127 -4.97 -5.90 25.67
CA ASN A 127 -5.10 -5.55 24.26
C ASN A 127 -4.24 -6.52 23.44
N VAL A 128 -4.90 -7.48 22.80
CA VAL A 128 -4.24 -8.49 21.96
C VAL A 128 -4.51 -8.13 20.51
N TYR A 129 -3.47 -7.74 19.79
CA TYR A 129 -3.55 -7.52 18.35
C TYR A 129 -2.44 -8.26 17.63
N GLY A 130 -2.67 -8.54 16.35
CA GLY A 130 -1.69 -9.24 15.55
C GLY A 130 -1.87 -8.99 14.08
N ARG A 131 -0.77 -9.04 13.36
CA ARG A 131 -0.71 -9.01 11.90
C ARG A 131 -0.02 -10.29 11.46
N ALA A 132 -0.62 -10.97 10.49
CA ALA A 132 -0.01 -12.11 9.85
C ALA A 132 0.09 -11.85 8.35
N GLY A 133 1.29 -12.01 7.82
CA GLY A 133 1.56 -11.98 6.38
C GLY A 133 1.83 -13.39 5.87
N ARG A 134 1.33 -13.70 4.68
CA ARG A 134 1.75 -14.86 3.90
C ARG A 134 1.79 -14.44 2.44
N PHE A 135 2.78 -14.93 1.72
CA PHE A 135 2.95 -14.69 0.30
C PHE A 135 1.69 -15.08 -0.46
N SER A 136 1.26 -14.16 -1.33
CA SER A 136 0.15 -14.36 -2.24
C SER A 136 0.58 -13.90 -3.62
N ALA A 137 0.60 -14.84 -4.57
CA ALA A 137 0.97 -14.55 -5.96
C ALA A 137 0.08 -13.45 -6.58
N VAL A 138 -1.19 -13.38 -6.17
CA VAL A 138 -2.14 -12.35 -6.64
C VAL A 138 -1.71 -10.96 -6.18
N VAL A 139 -1.37 -10.80 -4.89
CA VAL A 139 -0.93 -9.51 -4.34
C VAL A 139 0.43 -9.11 -4.91
N PHE A 140 1.33 -10.09 -5.09
CA PHE A 140 2.60 -9.86 -5.76
C PHE A 140 2.41 -9.38 -7.20
N ALA A 141 1.58 -10.05 -8.01
CA ALA A 141 1.31 -9.66 -9.39
C ALA A 141 0.67 -8.27 -9.51
N MET A 142 -0.26 -7.92 -8.60
CA MET A 142 -0.86 -6.58 -8.54
C MET A 142 0.19 -5.51 -8.23
N ASN A 143 1.05 -5.74 -7.22
CA ASN A 143 2.11 -4.80 -6.87
C ASN A 143 3.16 -4.68 -7.97
N LEU A 144 3.51 -5.80 -8.63
CA LEU A 144 4.44 -5.82 -9.75
C LEU A 144 3.87 -5.06 -10.96
N GLY A 145 2.61 -5.31 -11.31
CA GLY A 145 1.91 -4.60 -12.38
C GLY A 145 1.84 -3.09 -12.12
N SER A 146 1.54 -2.69 -10.88
CA SER A 146 1.57 -1.28 -10.46
C SER A 146 2.98 -0.68 -10.59
N GLY A 147 4.01 -1.42 -10.21
CA GLY A 147 5.40 -0.99 -10.34
C GLY A 147 5.83 -0.78 -11.80
N ILE A 148 5.48 -1.70 -12.69
CA ILE A 148 5.76 -1.60 -14.13
C ILE A 148 4.98 -0.43 -14.75
N GLY A 149 3.72 -0.22 -14.36
CA GLY A 149 2.92 0.91 -14.81
C GLY A 149 3.57 2.27 -14.48
N LEU A 150 4.21 2.39 -13.31
CA LEU A 150 4.91 3.61 -12.90
C LEU A 150 6.12 3.93 -13.81
N LEU A 151 6.78 2.91 -14.37
CA LEU A 151 7.87 3.12 -15.34
C LEU A 151 7.39 3.82 -16.62
N GLY A 152 6.12 3.65 -17.00
CA GLY A 152 5.53 4.38 -18.13
C GLY A 152 5.38 5.88 -17.89
N ILE A 153 5.24 6.32 -16.63
CA ILE A 153 5.23 7.75 -16.29
C ILE A 153 6.65 8.31 -16.36
N ALA A 154 7.65 7.53 -15.93
CA ALA A 154 9.05 7.94 -16.01
C ALA A 154 9.47 8.23 -17.46
N THR A 155 9.06 7.42 -18.44
CA THR A 155 9.39 7.68 -19.85
C THR A 155 8.74 8.96 -20.38
N ILE A 156 7.49 9.27 -20.00
CA ILE A 156 6.83 10.52 -20.36
C ILE A 156 7.57 11.73 -19.76
N LEU A 157 8.02 11.63 -18.50
CA LEU A 157 8.81 12.69 -17.86
C LEU A 157 10.18 12.84 -18.51
N CYS A 158 10.86 11.72 -18.82
CA CYS A 158 12.12 11.75 -19.56
C CYS A 158 11.95 12.41 -20.94
N ASP A 159 10.88 12.06 -21.65
CA ASP A 159 10.53 12.68 -22.93
C ASP A 159 10.22 14.17 -22.81
N PHE A 160 9.51 14.56 -21.76
CA PHE A 160 9.21 15.97 -21.48
C PHE A 160 10.49 16.77 -21.22
N VAL A 161 11.38 16.25 -20.38
CA VAL A 161 12.67 16.89 -20.10
C VAL A 161 13.53 16.95 -21.37
N LEU A 162 13.58 15.88 -22.16
CA LEU A 162 14.38 15.81 -23.39
C LEU A 162 13.93 16.85 -24.42
N LEU A 163 12.61 17.03 -24.58
CA LEU A 163 12.03 17.92 -25.59
C LEU A 163 11.93 19.39 -25.15
N HIS A 164 11.85 19.65 -23.84
CA HIS A 164 11.60 21.00 -23.34
C HIS A 164 12.75 21.64 -22.56
N CYS A 165 13.61 20.86 -21.91
CA CYS A 165 14.60 21.39 -20.96
C CYS A 165 16.06 21.15 -21.35
N LEU A 166 16.32 20.44 -22.46
CA LEU A 166 17.66 20.35 -23.06
C LEU A 166 17.88 21.48 -24.07
N LYS A 167 19.08 22.07 -24.03
CA LYS A 167 19.54 23.10 -24.98
C LYS A 167 19.51 22.61 -26.45
N ASN A 168 19.76 21.32 -26.68
CA ASN A 168 19.79 20.70 -28.01
C ASN A 168 18.45 20.08 -28.44
N ARG A 169 17.31 20.61 -27.96
CA ARG A 169 15.97 20.05 -28.21
C ARG A 169 15.61 19.87 -29.69
N ASP A 170 16.09 20.77 -30.56
CA ASP A 170 15.70 20.77 -31.98
C ASP A 170 16.30 19.55 -32.70
N THR A 171 17.55 19.21 -32.38
CA THR A 171 18.23 17.99 -32.85
C THR A 171 17.51 16.72 -32.40
N PHE A 172 17.08 16.64 -31.13
CA PHE A 172 16.35 15.46 -30.62
C PHE A 172 14.92 15.36 -31.18
N SER A 173 14.26 16.50 -31.44
CA SER A 173 12.92 16.55 -32.04
C SER A 173 12.91 15.99 -33.47
N GLU A 174 13.96 16.26 -34.25
CA GLU A 174 14.09 15.74 -35.62
C GLU A 174 14.27 14.20 -35.67
N PHE A 175 14.95 13.61 -34.68
CA PHE A 175 15.07 12.15 -34.58
C PHE A 175 13.81 11.47 -34.06
N LYS A 176 13.01 12.17 -33.23
CA LYS A 176 11.79 11.61 -32.64
C LYS A 176 10.56 11.72 -33.55
N PHE A 177 10.42 12.83 -34.29
CA PHE A 177 9.22 13.12 -35.08
C PHE A 177 9.48 13.10 -36.59
N VAL A 178 8.79 12.22 -37.32
CA VAL A 178 8.75 12.23 -38.79
C VAL A 178 7.54 13.03 -39.26
N ARG A 179 7.74 14.15 -39.98
CA ARG A 179 6.65 14.93 -40.57
C ARG A 179 6.18 14.30 -41.88
N LEU A 180 4.88 14.01 -41.99
CA LEU A 180 4.24 13.57 -43.24
C LEU A 180 3.42 14.70 -43.84
N GLU A 181 3.67 15.06 -45.11
CA GLU A 181 2.79 15.95 -45.88
C GLU A 181 1.65 15.15 -46.52
N SER A 182 0.41 15.35 -46.04
CA SER A 182 -0.77 14.72 -46.63
C SER A 182 -1.16 15.39 -47.97
N LYS A 183 -0.48 15.01 -49.06
CA LYS A 183 -0.82 15.41 -50.45
C LYS A 183 -1.93 14.54 -51.08
N ALA A 184 -2.96 14.16 -50.32
CA ALA A 184 -4.01 13.25 -50.78
C ALA A 184 -5.45 13.82 -50.76
N LEU A 185 -5.63 15.14 -50.61
CA LEU A 185 -6.96 15.79 -50.69
C LEU A 185 -7.18 16.62 -51.97
N ARG A 186 -6.28 16.56 -52.95
CA ARG A 186 -6.39 17.35 -54.20
C ARG A 186 -5.92 16.58 -55.43
N ARG A 187 -6.65 15.55 -55.86
CA ARG A 187 -6.54 14.99 -57.23
C ARG A 187 -7.80 14.19 -57.56
N GLY A 188 -8.91 14.90 -57.69
CA GLY A 188 -10.20 14.36 -58.17
C GLY A 188 -10.83 15.33 -59.18
N SER A 189 -10.08 15.75 -60.20
CA SER A 189 -10.62 16.47 -61.39
C SER A 189 -9.55 16.55 -62.48
N ARG A 190 -9.46 15.49 -63.30
CA ARG A 190 -9.13 15.62 -64.73
C ARG A 190 -9.37 14.27 -65.40
N ALA A 191 -10.52 14.15 -66.05
CA ALA A 191 -10.79 13.14 -67.04
C ALA A 191 -9.89 13.38 -68.28
N PRO A 192 -9.39 12.34 -68.98
CA PRO A 192 -8.75 12.48 -70.28
C PRO A 192 -9.77 12.52 -71.44
N PRO A 193 -9.38 13.00 -72.63
CA PRO A 193 -10.27 13.24 -73.76
C PRO A 193 -10.65 11.96 -74.53
N THR A 194 -11.80 12.06 -75.17
CA THR A 194 -12.57 11.10 -75.96
C THR A 194 -11.90 10.65 -77.27
N LEU A 195 -11.96 9.36 -77.57
CA LEU A 195 -11.96 8.80 -78.93
C LEU A 195 -13.37 8.24 -79.22
N ARG A 196 -13.98 8.76 -80.31
CA ARG A 196 -15.22 8.34 -81.00
C ARG A 196 -15.10 6.90 -81.53
N ASP A 197 -16.13 6.14 -81.87
CA ASP A 197 -17.60 6.11 -81.72
C ASP A 197 -17.97 4.68 -82.19
N GLU A 198 -18.77 3.91 -81.43
CA GLU A 198 -19.91 3.16 -81.99
C GLU A 198 -20.81 2.65 -80.84
N GLN A 199 -22.11 2.73 -81.09
CA GLN A 199 -23.21 2.94 -80.15
C GLN A 199 -24.04 1.65 -79.92
N SER A 200 -24.83 1.68 -78.83
CA SER A 200 -26.04 0.91 -78.48
C SER A 200 -25.82 -0.30 -77.56
N ASP A 201 -26.11 -0.14 -76.25
CA ASP A 201 -27.42 -0.33 -75.55
C ASP A 201 -27.64 -1.82 -75.20
N MET A 202 -28.15 -2.26 -74.06
CA MET A 202 -28.45 -1.74 -72.73
C MET A 202 -28.70 -2.99 -71.85
N ASP A 203 -28.56 -2.83 -70.53
CA ASP A 203 -29.13 -3.64 -69.43
C ASP A 203 -28.45 -4.93 -68.93
N GLY A 204 -27.96 -4.84 -67.68
CA GLY A 204 -28.62 -5.58 -66.60
C GLY A 204 -27.85 -6.66 -65.83
N ASP A 205 -26.98 -6.22 -64.91
CA ASP A 205 -26.70 -6.78 -63.57
C ASP A 205 -26.20 -8.23 -63.34
N THR A 206 -24.86 -8.32 -63.14
CA THR A 206 -24.09 -8.77 -61.94
C THR A 206 -24.81 -9.64 -60.87
N ILE A 207 -24.24 -10.69 -60.24
CA ILE A 207 -22.90 -10.93 -59.67
C ILE A 207 -22.65 -12.45 -59.56
N SER A 208 -21.42 -12.90 -59.86
CA SER A 208 -20.87 -14.11 -59.23
C SER A 208 -19.34 -14.00 -59.10
N ALA A 209 -18.92 -14.09 -57.83
CA ALA A 209 -17.77 -14.89 -57.37
C ALA A 209 -16.31 -14.43 -57.62
N LEU A 210 -15.57 -14.53 -56.52
CA LEU A 210 -14.20 -15.05 -56.37
C LEU A 210 -12.98 -14.21 -56.84
N SER A 211 -12.22 -13.75 -55.82
CA SER A 211 -10.75 -13.84 -55.67
C SER A 211 -10.11 -15.02 -56.47
N PRO A 212 -8.82 -15.03 -56.93
CA PRO A 212 -7.62 -14.44 -56.28
C PRO A 212 -6.45 -13.96 -57.19
N GLY A 213 -5.55 -13.15 -56.61
CA GLY A 213 -4.10 -13.35 -56.75
C GLY A 213 -3.27 -12.44 -57.68
N ARG A 214 -2.04 -12.13 -57.18
CA ARG A 214 -0.81 -11.63 -57.86
C ARG A 214 -0.86 -10.18 -58.35
N LYS A 215 0.20 -9.36 -58.35
CA LYS A 215 1.65 -9.56 -58.15
C LYS A 215 2.28 -8.19 -57.83
N LEU A 216 3.32 -8.24 -56.98
CA LEU A 216 4.54 -7.42 -56.94
C LEU A 216 4.67 -6.22 -57.91
N LEU A 217 4.94 -5.02 -57.38
CA LEU A 217 5.94 -4.10 -57.94
C LEU A 217 6.44 -3.12 -56.86
N LEU A 218 7.76 -3.14 -56.67
CA LEU A 218 8.54 -2.20 -55.88
C LEU A 218 8.33 -0.76 -56.38
N ALA A 219 8.20 0.18 -55.45
CA ALA A 219 8.52 1.58 -55.71
C ALA A 219 9.37 2.11 -54.56
N GLN A 220 10.66 2.24 -54.87
CA GLN A 220 11.68 2.94 -54.11
C GLN A 220 11.26 4.39 -53.85
N ASN A 221 11.30 4.81 -52.59
CA ASN A 221 12.00 6.01 -52.11
C ASN A 221 11.64 6.25 -50.64
N GLN A 222 12.23 5.45 -49.76
CA GLN A 222 12.45 5.85 -48.38
C GLN A 222 13.94 6.05 -48.21
N VAL A 223 14.37 7.31 -48.10
CA VAL A 223 15.74 7.64 -47.70
C VAL A 223 15.87 7.26 -46.23
N TYR A 224 16.37 6.05 -45.98
CA TYR A 224 16.82 5.61 -44.66
C TYR A 224 18.23 6.19 -44.47
N ARG A 225 18.40 7.15 -43.55
CA ARG A 225 19.73 7.56 -43.08
C ARG A 225 20.16 6.61 -41.96
N PRO A 226 21.31 5.91 -42.08
CA PRO A 226 21.81 5.09 -40.99
C PRO A 226 22.30 5.96 -39.84
N TYR A 227 22.12 5.46 -38.62
CA TYR A 227 22.58 6.09 -37.39
C TYR A 227 24.11 6.04 -37.34
N ASN A 228 24.76 7.19 -37.22
CA ASN A 228 26.22 7.28 -37.04
C ASN A 228 26.54 7.35 -35.55
N ASN A 229 27.40 6.45 -35.06
CA ASN A 229 27.64 6.21 -33.62
C ASN A 229 28.51 7.27 -32.92
N ASP A 230 28.97 8.31 -33.62
CA ASP A 230 30.00 9.25 -33.12
C ASP A 230 29.45 10.53 -32.45
N GLN A 231 28.17 10.54 -32.03
CA GLN A 231 27.54 11.76 -31.46
C GLN A 231 26.85 11.57 -30.10
N ILE A 232 27.03 10.44 -29.41
CA ILE A 232 26.51 10.28 -28.04
C ILE A 232 27.66 10.40 -27.03
N GLN A 233 28.18 11.61 -26.92
CA GLN A 233 28.92 12.03 -25.73
C GLN A 233 28.42 13.41 -25.30
N THR A 234 27.13 13.53 -24.99
CA THR A 234 26.62 14.70 -24.29
C THR A 234 26.74 14.43 -22.80
N ALA A 235 27.78 15.02 -22.18
CA ALA A 235 27.78 15.27 -20.75
C ALA A 235 26.45 15.94 -20.37
N ILE A 236 25.82 15.46 -19.29
CA ILE A 236 24.56 15.99 -18.76
C ILE A 236 24.88 17.30 -18.03
N ASP A 237 25.36 18.30 -18.75
CA ASP A 237 25.70 19.60 -18.19
C ASP A 237 24.81 20.64 -18.91
N ASP A 238 24.06 21.40 -18.10
CA ASP A 238 23.02 22.39 -18.45
C ASP A 238 21.60 21.86 -18.74
N VAL A 239 20.88 21.52 -17.67
CA VAL A 239 19.40 21.47 -17.67
C VAL A 239 18.87 22.89 -17.37
N ASP A 240 18.33 23.58 -18.37
CA ASP A 240 17.72 24.92 -18.20
C ASP A 240 16.25 24.88 -18.64
N CYS A 241 15.34 24.91 -17.67
CA CYS A 241 13.92 24.57 -17.80
C CYS A 241 13.07 25.84 -17.58
N LYS A 242 13.51 26.98 -18.13
CA LYS A 242 12.98 28.33 -17.80
C LYS A 242 11.51 28.57 -18.15
N ASP A 243 10.92 27.78 -19.05
CA ASP A 243 9.54 28.00 -19.53
C ASP A 243 8.62 26.76 -19.45
N ALA A 244 9.07 25.68 -18.79
CA ALA A 244 8.34 24.41 -18.74
C ALA A 244 7.27 24.40 -17.64
N VAL A 245 6.14 25.07 -17.88
CA VAL A 245 5.00 25.06 -16.93
C VAL A 245 4.12 23.83 -17.18
N PHE A 246 4.18 22.85 -16.27
CA PHE A 246 3.19 21.78 -16.18
C PHE A 246 1.90 22.38 -15.59
N SER A 247 0.94 22.76 -16.44
CA SER A 247 -0.35 23.30 -15.95
C SER A 247 -1.18 22.17 -15.30
N PRO A 248 -1.46 22.21 -13.98
CA PRO A 248 -2.29 21.22 -13.35
C PRO A 248 -3.75 21.56 -13.64
N ARG A 249 -4.46 20.71 -14.40
CA ARG A 249 -5.93 20.79 -14.44
C ARG A 249 -6.46 20.40 -13.07
N THR A 250 -6.86 21.41 -12.31
CA THR A 250 -7.57 21.28 -11.04
C THR A 250 -8.91 20.56 -11.26
N PHE A 251 -9.05 19.41 -10.62
CA PHE A 251 -10.33 18.69 -10.48
C PHE A 251 -11.18 19.46 -9.45
N LYS A 252 -12.23 20.16 -9.90
CA LYS A 252 -13.23 20.75 -9.00
C LYS A 252 -14.17 19.65 -8.50
N THR A 253 -14.23 19.46 -7.19
CA THR A 253 -15.31 18.73 -6.51
C THR A 253 -16.57 19.62 -6.44
N PRO A 254 -17.78 19.11 -6.74
CA PRO A 254 -19.01 19.84 -6.49
C PRO A 254 -19.41 19.70 -5.02
N GLU A 255 -19.93 20.80 -4.44
CA GLU A 255 -20.71 20.82 -3.19
C GLU A 255 -22.03 20.07 -3.33
#